data_AF-A0A142BGF5-F1
#
_entry.id   AF-A0A142BGF5-F1
#
_cell.length_a   1.000
_cell.length_b   1.000
_cell.length_c   1.000
_cell.angle_alpha   90.00
_cell.angle_beta   90.00
_cell.angle_gamma   90.00
#
_symmetry.space_group_name_H-M   'P 1'
#
loop_
_entity.id
_entity.type
_entity.pdbx_description
1 polymer ?
#
loop_
_entity_poly.entity_id
_entity_poly.type
_entity_poly.pdbx_seq_one_letter_code
_entity_poly.pdbx_strand_id
1 'polypeptide(L)'
;MSGEHFTLTISQSTTDPGDFAIHMKEDGQPEQLLVHLRFMPLPMFNDTYLDDVVGVMARKLAKRIIEWRVAPDDNTLSLQANEEQVKAVVDEVIDRMKKAD
;
A
#
# COMPACT_ATOMS: atom_id res chain seq x y z
N MET A 1 -22.49 -10.34 13.20
CA MET A 1 -21.05 -10.19 13.47
C MET A 1 -20.29 -10.46 12.18
N SER A 2 -20.28 -9.52 11.23
CA SER A 2 -19.54 -9.63 9.96
C SER A 2 -18.45 -8.57 9.96
N GLY A 3 -17.20 -8.99 10.07
CA GLY A 3 -16.04 -8.08 10.17
C GLY A 3 -14.72 -8.77 10.55
N GLU A 4 -14.75 -10.05 10.90
CA GLU A 4 -13.57 -10.83 11.30
C GLU A 4 -12.67 -11.22 10.12
N HIS A 5 -13.21 -11.23 8.90
CA HIS A 5 -12.49 -11.68 7.72
C HIS A 5 -12.56 -10.64 6.60
N PHE A 6 -11.40 -10.36 6.02
CA PHE A 6 -11.25 -9.63 4.78
C PHE A 6 -10.29 -10.40 3.88
N THR A 7 -10.42 -10.19 2.57
CA THR A 7 -9.51 -10.74 1.57
C THR A 7 -8.80 -9.58 0.88
N LEU A 8 -7.49 -9.71 0.70
CA LEU A 8 -6.74 -8.85 -0.21
C LEU A 8 -6.54 -9.57 -1.54
N THR A 9 -6.98 -8.94 -2.62
CA THR A 9 -6.79 -9.43 -3.99
C THR A 9 -5.72 -8.60 -4.66
N ILE A 10 -4.66 -9.24 -5.14
CA ILE A 10 -3.69 -8.62 -6.03
C ILE A 10 -4.15 -8.90 -7.46
N SER A 11 -4.26 -7.86 -8.26
CA SER A 11 -4.56 -7.96 -9.68
C SER A 11 -3.44 -7.30 -10.48
N GLN A 12 -3.17 -7.85 -11.65
CA GLN A 12 -2.20 -7.32 -12.61
C GLN A 12 -2.93 -7.07 -13.93
N SER A 13 -2.60 -5.97 -14.60
CA SER A 13 -3.14 -5.67 -15.93
C SER A 13 -2.67 -6.71 -16.95
N THR A 14 -3.58 -7.15 -17.81
CA THR A 14 -3.26 -8.06 -18.92
C THR A 14 -2.56 -7.35 -20.09
N THR A 15 -2.56 -6.02 -20.09
CA THR A 15 -1.99 -5.20 -21.17
C THR A 15 -0.77 -4.41 -20.75
N ASP A 16 -0.54 -4.23 -19.44
CA ASP A 16 0.63 -3.52 -18.88
C ASP A 16 1.23 -4.36 -17.73
N PRO A 17 2.29 -5.14 -17.97
CA PRO A 17 2.90 -6.02 -16.96
C PRO A 17 3.40 -5.28 -15.71
N GLY A 18 3.63 -3.97 -15.80
CA GLY A 18 4.03 -3.12 -14.68
C GLY A 18 2.86 -2.54 -13.87
N ASP A 19 1.62 -2.84 -14.22
CA ASP A 19 0.43 -2.25 -13.62
C ASP A 19 -0.28 -3.24 -12.69
N PHE A 20 -0.29 -2.93 -11.39
CA PHE A 20 -0.82 -3.77 -10.32
C PHE A 20 -1.80 -3.00 -9.43
N ALA A 21 -2.84 -3.66 -8.96
CA ALA A 21 -3.77 -3.11 -7.99
C ALA A 21 -4.03 -4.09 -6.85
N ILE A 22 -4.12 -3.56 -5.63
CA ILE A 22 -4.46 -4.31 -4.42
C ILE A 22 -5.82 -3.86 -3.94
N HIS A 23 -6.77 -4.79 -3.90
CA HIS A 23 -8.14 -4.57 -3.49
C HIS A 23 -8.42 -5.27 -2.16
N MET A 24 -9.33 -4.71 -1.37
CA MET A 24 -9.89 -5.33 -0.18
C MET A 24 -11.35 -5.68 -0.43
N LYS A 25 -11.73 -6.92 -0.10
CA LYS A 25 -13.11 -7.36 -0.09
C LYS A 25 -13.49 -7.88 1.29
N GLU A 26 -14.65 -7.44 1.75
CA GLU A 26 -15.29 -7.96 2.94
C GLU A 26 -16.68 -8.47 2.60
N ASP A 27 -17.21 -9.34 3.47
CA ASP A 27 -18.56 -9.84 3.30
C ASP A 27 -19.57 -8.71 3.50
N GLY A 28 -20.52 -8.60 2.57
CA GLY A 28 -21.54 -7.55 2.58
C GLY A 28 -21.06 -6.13 2.23
N GLN A 29 -19.77 -5.87 2.00
CA GLN A 29 -19.25 -4.55 1.61
C GLN A 29 -18.79 -4.53 0.15
N PRO A 30 -18.85 -3.38 -0.55
CA PRO A 30 -18.25 -3.26 -1.87
C PRO A 30 -16.74 -3.50 -1.81
N GLU A 31 -16.18 -3.99 -2.91
CA GLU A 31 -14.72 -4.10 -3.05
C GLU A 31 -14.10 -2.70 -3.06
N GLN A 32 -13.02 -2.52 -2.31
CA GLN A 32 -12.32 -1.26 -2.17
C GLN A 32 -10.90 -1.37 -2.72
N LEU A 33 -10.54 -0.48 -3.65
CA LEU A 33 -9.14 -0.31 -4.07
C LEU A 33 -8.35 0.30 -2.91
N LEU A 34 -7.28 -0.38 -2.47
CA LEU A 34 -6.38 0.13 -1.44
C LEU A 34 -5.19 0.86 -2.05
N VAL A 35 -4.56 0.24 -3.04
CA VAL A 35 -3.32 0.74 -3.66
C VAL A 35 -3.31 0.38 -5.14
N HIS A 36 -2.87 1.32 -5.96
CA HIS A 36 -2.55 1.14 -7.37
C HIS A 36 -1.06 1.44 -7.57
N LEU A 37 -0.33 0.50 -8.16
CA LEU A 37 1.11 0.58 -8.41
C LEU A 37 1.35 0.47 -9.91
N ARG A 38 2.13 1.42 -10.43
CA ARG A 38 2.59 1.37 -11.81
C ARG A 38 4.10 1.50 -11.87
N PHE A 39 4.75 0.45 -12.35
CA PHE A 39 6.20 0.39 -12.51
C PHE A 39 6.60 0.83 -13.92
N MET A 40 7.64 1.65 -14.00
CA MET A 40 8.26 1.98 -15.28
C MET A 40 9.00 0.76 -15.83
N PRO A 41 9.05 0.54 -17.15
CA PRO A 41 9.74 -0.60 -17.75
C PRO A 41 11.26 -0.41 -17.71
N LEU A 42 11.86 -0.66 -16.54
CA LEU A 42 13.30 -0.62 -16.33
C LEU A 42 13.86 -2.04 -16.28
N PRO A 43 15.02 -2.34 -16.88
CA PRO A 43 15.60 -3.69 -16.90
C PRO A 43 15.83 -4.31 -15.52
N MET A 44 15.99 -3.47 -14.49
CA MET A 44 16.15 -3.91 -13.09
C MET A 44 14.86 -4.38 -12.42
N PHE A 45 13.69 -4.04 -12.98
CA PHE A 45 12.37 -4.41 -12.46
C PHE A 45 11.83 -5.63 -13.21
N ASN A 46 12.48 -6.77 -12.98
CA ASN A 46 12.00 -8.05 -13.50
C ASN A 46 10.77 -8.54 -12.71
N ASP A 47 10.06 -9.53 -13.26
CA ASP A 47 8.82 -10.06 -12.69
C ASP A 47 9.00 -10.51 -11.23
N THR A 48 10.10 -11.18 -10.90
CA THR A 48 10.40 -11.61 -9.53
C THR A 48 10.50 -10.43 -8.57
N TYR A 49 11.20 -9.37 -8.95
CA TYR A 49 11.31 -8.17 -8.14
C TYR A 49 9.96 -7.48 -7.97
N LEU A 50 9.17 -7.39 -9.04
CA LEU A 50 7.83 -6.78 -9.00
C LEU A 50 6.90 -7.57 -8.09
N ASP A 51 6.86 -8.90 -8.22
CA ASP A 51 6.08 -9.79 -7.36
C ASP A 51 6.48 -9.66 -5.89
N ASP A 52 7.78 -9.58 -5.60
CA ASP A 52 8.29 -9.38 -4.24
C ASP A 52 7.81 -8.04 -3.65
N VAL A 53 7.92 -6.95 -4.40
CA VAL A 53 7.48 -5.62 -3.96
C VAL A 53 5.97 -5.61 -3.71
N VAL A 54 5.17 -6.10 -4.66
CA VAL A 54 3.71 -6.12 -4.56
C VAL A 54 3.26 -7.04 -3.41
N GLY A 55 3.88 -8.21 -3.25
CA GLY A 55 3.60 -9.15 -2.17
C GLY A 55 3.93 -8.59 -0.78
N VAL A 56 5.06 -7.90 -0.64
CA VAL A 56 5.42 -7.20 0.61
C VAL A 56 4.43 -6.07 0.91
N MET A 57 4.01 -5.33 -0.10
CA MET A 57 3.02 -4.26 0.05
C MET A 57 1.68 -4.81 0.54
N ALA A 58 1.15 -5.84 -0.11
CA ALA A 58 -0.09 -6.50 0.30
C ALA A 58 -0.02 -7.01 1.74
N ARG A 59 1.09 -7.65 2.13
CA ARG A 59 1.31 -8.13 3.50
C ARG A 59 1.31 -6.99 4.53
N LYS A 60 1.98 -5.88 4.23
CA LYS A 60 2.03 -4.71 5.11
C LYS A 60 0.65 -4.05 5.25
N LEU A 61 -0.10 -3.94 4.16
CA LEU A 61 -1.48 -3.44 4.18
C LEU A 61 -2.37 -4.34 5.05
N ALA A 62 -2.31 -5.66 4.88
CA ALA A 62 -3.08 -6.60 5.70
C ALA A 62 -2.78 -6.40 7.20
N LYS A 63 -1.49 -6.31 7.57
CA LYS A 63 -1.08 -6.07 8.96
C LYS A 63 -1.66 -4.74 9.48
N ARG A 64 -1.58 -3.66 8.71
CA ARG A 64 -2.07 -2.34 9.12
C ARG A 64 -3.59 -2.32 9.29
N ILE A 65 -4.33 -3.00 8.41
CA ILE A 65 -5.78 -3.16 8.51
C ILE A 65 -6.16 -3.91 9.78
N ILE A 66 -5.45 -5.00 10.11
CA ILE A 66 -5.66 -5.76 11.34
C ILE A 66 -5.40 -4.88 12.58
N GLU A 67 -4.26 -4.19 12.62
CA GLU A 67 -3.91 -3.29 13.73
C GLU A 67 -4.98 -2.23 13.96
N TRP A 68 -5.48 -1.60 12.90
CA TRP A 68 -6.52 -0.58 12.97
C TRP A 68 -7.83 -1.13 13.54
N ARG A 69 -8.17 -2.40 13.25
CA ARG A 69 -9.38 -3.06 13.78
C ARG A 69 -9.25 -3.51 15.22
N VAL A 70 -8.05 -3.94 15.65
CA VAL A 70 -7.80 -4.47 17.00
C VAL A 70 -7.63 -3.34 18.03
N ALA A 71 -7.18 -2.15 17.61
CA ALA A 71 -7.08 -0.97 18.48
C ALA A 71 -7.57 0.32 17.77
N PRO A 72 -8.89 0.52 17.65
CA PRO A 72 -9.45 1.73 17.03
C PRO A 72 -9.16 3.00 17.85
N ASP A 73 -9.10 2.86 19.19
CA ASP A 73 -9.14 3.99 20.13
C ASP A 73 -7.77 4.63 20.45
N ASP A 74 -6.65 4.05 19.99
CA ASP A 74 -5.29 4.51 20.32
C ASP A 74 -4.64 5.36 19.20
N ASN A 75 -5.31 5.55 18.06
CA ASN A 75 -4.71 6.12 16.85
C ASN A 75 -5.10 7.58 16.52
N THR A 76 -6.10 8.17 17.16
CA THR A 76 -6.53 9.54 16.80
C THR A 76 -5.55 10.63 17.21
N LEU A 77 -4.76 10.42 18.27
CA LEU A 77 -3.70 11.36 18.69
C LEU A 77 -2.33 11.05 18.03
N SER A 78 -2.10 9.82 17.56
CA SER A 78 -0.81 9.41 16.95
C SER A 78 -0.79 9.53 15.43
N LEU A 79 -1.93 9.54 14.74
CA LEU A 79 -2.01 9.71 13.28
C LEU A 79 -1.62 11.12 12.83
N GLN A 80 -2.03 12.18 13.53
CA GLN A 80 -1.63 13.55 13.17
C GLN A 80 -0.13 13.79 13.35
N ALA A 81 0.45 13.30 14.46
CA ALA A 81 1.89 13.40 14.71
C ALA A 81 2.72 12.55 13.73
N ASN A 82 2.21 11.38 13.31
CA ASN A 82 2.86 10.56 12.29
C ASN A 82 2.71 11.12 10.88
N GLU A 83 1.56 11.72 10.53
CA GLU A 83 1.37 12.32 9.20
C GLU A 83 2.34 13.48 8.96
N GLU A 84 2.57 14.33 9.96
CA GLU A 84 3.57 15.40 9.85
C GLU A 84 5.00 14.84 9.74
N GLN A 85 5.35 13.81 10.51
CA GLN A 85 6.67 13.18 10.41
C GLN A 85 6.89 12.45 9.08
N VAL A 86 5.89 11.69 8.61
CA VAL A 86 5.96 10.98 7.33
C VAL A 86 6.05 11.99 6.19
N LYS A 87 5.28 13.08 6.24
CA LYS A 87 5.36 14.15 5.24
C LYS A 87 6.73 14.83 5.26
N ALA A 88 7.30 15.11 6.43
CA ALA A 88 8.63 15.70 6.55
C ALA A 88 9.73 14.79 5.96
N VAL A 89 9.65 13.48 6.20
CA VAL A 89 10.61 12.51 5.62
C VAL A 89 10.45 12.43 4.10
N VAL A 90 9.22 12.41 3.60
CA VAL A 90 8.95 12.38 2.15
C VAL A 90 9.43 13.67 1.48
N ASP A 91 9.15 14.83 2.08
CA ASP A 91 9.60 16.13 1.58
C ASP A 91 11.13 16.22 1.57
N GLU A 92 11.80 15.73 2.62
CA GLU A 92 13.27 15.68 2.69
C GLU A 92 13.88 14.80 1.59
N VAL A 93 13.28 13.63 1.33
CA VAL A 93 13.74 12.73 0.26
C VAL A 93 13.53 13.36 -1.11
N ILE A 94 12.37 13.98 -1.37
CA ILE A 94 12.09 14.70 -2.61
C ILE A 94 13.08 15.86 -2.82
N ASP A 95 13.39 16.61 -1.77
CA ASP A 95 14.34 17.72 -1.85
C ASP A 95 15.77 17.26 -2.11
N ARG A 96 16.19 16.12 -1.55
CA ARG A 96 17.48 15.50 -1.87
C ARG A 96 17.56 15.04 -3.32
N MET A 97 16.46 14.49 -3.85
CA MET A 97 16.41 14.09 -5.27
C MET A 97 16.47 15.29 -6.21
N LYS A 98 15.81 16.41 -5.87
CA LYS A 98 15.86 17.66 -6.67
C LYS A 98 17.22 18.38 -6.66
N LYS A 99 18.05 18.13 -5.65
CA LYS A 99 19.39 18.73 -5.50
C LYS A 99 20.53 17.84 -6.03
N ALA A 100 20.21 16.63 -6.47
CA ALA A 100 21.18 15.67 -7.00
C ALA A 100 21.32 15.72 -8.54
N ASP A 101 20.54 16.57 -9.21
CA ASP A 101 20.74 17.07 -10.58
C ASP A 101 21.46 18.43 -10.55
#